data_AF-A0AAV1DNF1-F1
#
_entry.id   AF-A0AAV1DNF1-F1
#
_cell.length_a   1.000
_cell.length_b   1.000
_cell.length_c   1.000
_cell.angle_alpha   90.00
_cell.angle_beta   90.00
_cell.angle_gamma   90.00
#
_symmetry.space_group_name_H-M   'P 1'
#
loop_
_entity.id
_entity.type
_entity.pdbx_description
1 polymer ?
#
loop_
_entity_poly.entity_id
_entity_poly.type
_entity_poly.pdbx_seq_one_letter_code
_entity_poly.pdbx_strand_id
1 'polypeptide(L)'
;MASAVPRKFALKSQNNSKYLCFNRDNTNKHLNGLLRFSEEEIEFPFRTFEVEPAGSDSRLVHISDGVRFRHVQTQNYACLWRDEDNEKDDAQHSSCLFAGSKDADVKNSWDVFSLVDWENVVILPENVTFKGDNGLYLDAAPQQQSNYLEFRSDDPRIQGCVHEVFLTNTGTVIIKSTQFDRFWTNARNWIRATRVFSYTHPSPRPINSAGLTRNLLFEPVMVGNNQIALRSLENDLFCKRFTNEGKVSCLDAGVSTITREAALEVSEAIISREISNVRYHLGDARIYNQTPLVKGVSFVVNRSPTSTSQTVNFSVTDTTSNTWESSLSLKLGVSMKFKAGIPLIASTTVEVSTEFTGSYTWGETRTTERMLSSSVTVTVPPMSSVRVSMLATQGSCDVPFSYTQRDVLVNGRPVTYQKDDGLYTGVNSYQIDFATDAPQPLS
;
A
#
# COMPACT_ATOMS: atom_id res chain seq x y z
N MET A 1 27.07 -15.79 -6.73
CA MET A 1 25.93 -15.90 -5.81
C MET A 1 24.74 -15.30 -6.51
N ALA A 2 23.68 -16.08 -6.76
CA ALA A 2 22.46 -15.54 -7.35
C ALA A 2 21.75 -14.69 -6.29
N SER A 3 21.66 -13.38 -6.52
CA SER A 3 20.78 -12.51 -5.74
C SER A 3 19.35 -12.87 -6.15
N ALA A 4 18.54 -13.35 -5.21
CA ALA A 4 17.15 -13.67 -5.46
C ALA A 4 16.33 -12.37 -5.51
N VAL A 5 15.46 -12.25 -6.51
CA VAL A 5 14.51 -11.13 -6.61
C VAL A 5 13.40 -11.34 -5.55
N PRO A 6 13.01 -10.32 -4.77
CA PRO A 6 11.91 -10.41 -3.82
C PRO A 6 10.63 -10.84 -4.51
N ARG A 7 9.75 -11.53 -3.77
CA ARG A 7 8.46 -11.98 -4.31
C ARG A 7 7.63 -10.80 -4.80
N LYS A 8 7.62 -9.68 -4.06
CA LYS A 8 7.08 -8.40 -4.52
C LYS A 8 8.17 -7.34 -4.46
N PHE A 9 8.39 -6.65 -5.56
CA PHE A 9 9.43 -5.64 -5.65
C PHE A 9 8.98 -4.42 -6.44
N ALA A 10 9.63 -3.29 -6.17
CA ALA A 10 9.59 -2.12 -7.03
C ALA A 10 10.95 -1.94 -7.71
N LEU A 11 10.94 -1.51 -8.98
CA LEU A 11 12.15 -1.17 -9.72
C LEU A 11 12.31 0.33 -9.81
N LYS A 12 13.49 0.82 -9.48
CA LYS A 12 13.83 2.24 -9.58
C LYS A 12 15.01 2.44 -10.52
N SER A 13 14.89 3.39 -11.44
CA SER A 13 15.99 3.80 -12.29
C SER A 13 17.03 4.59 -11.49
N GLN A 14 18.31 4.22 -11.57
CA GLN A 14 19.38 5.06 -11.01
C GLN A 14 19.60 6.36 -11.80
N ASN A 15 19.15 6.39 -13.06
CA ASN A 15 19.33 7.56 -13.92
C ASN A 15 18.36 8.70 -13.59
N ASN A 16 17.04 8.41 -13.57
CA ASN A 16 16.02 9.44 -13.37
C ASN A 16 15.39 9.41 -11.96
N SER A 17 15.82 8.47 -11.09
CA SER A 17 15.31 8.27 -9.73
C SER A 17 13.82 7.93 -9.61
N LYS A 18 13.15 7.58 -10.72
CA LYS A 18 11.73 7.21 -10.76
C LYS A 18 11.53 5.70 -10.71
N TYR A 19 10.35 5.28 -10.25
CA TYR A 19 9.90 3.90 -10.20
C TYR A 19 9.25 3.48 -11.52
N LEU A 20 9.47 2.21 -11.89
CA LEU A 20 8.84 1.56 -13.01
C LEU A 20 7.36 1.35 -12.70
N CYS A 21 6.49 1.85 -13.56
CA CYS A 21 5.06 1.59 -13.48
C CYS A 21 4.53 1.17 -14.86
N PHE A 22 3.31 0.63 -14.86
CA PHE A 22 2.59 0.37 -16.10
C PHE A 22 2.05 1.69 -16.66
N ASN A 23 2.45 2.04 -17.88
CA ASN A 23 2.09 3.28 -18.56
C ASN A 23 0.64 3.19 -19.09
N ARG A 24 -0.22 4.12 -18.64
CA ARG A 24 -1.66 4.15 -18.96
C ARG A 24 -2.05 5.44 -19.68
N ASP A 25 -1.25 5.85 -20.65
CA ASP A 25 -1.60 6.97 -21.51
C ASP A 25 -2.77 6.58 -22.44
N ASN A 26 -3.99 6.86 -22.00
CA ASN A 26 -5.21 6.63 -22.78
C ASN A 26 -5.35 7.58 -23.97
N THR A 27 -4.50 8.62 -24.06
CA THR A 27 -4.48 9.53 -25.21
C THR A 27 -3.61 9.00 -26.34
N ASN A 28 -2.60 8.17 -26.02
CA ASN A 28 -1.74 7.52 -27.01
C ASN A 28 -1.75 5.98 -26.86
N LYS A 29 -2.59 5.33 -27.68
CA LYS A 29 -2.75 3.87 -27.70
C LYS A 29 -1.46 3.08 -27.93
N HIS A 30 -0.43 3.69 -28.53
CA HIS A 30 0.86 3.03 -28.75
C HIS A 30 1.73 2.95 -27.49
N LEU A 31 1.46 3.80 -26.49
CA LEU A 31 2.18 3.84 -25.22
C LEU A 31 1.47 3.10 -24.10
N ASN A 32 0.16 2.85 -24.27
CA ASN A 32 -0.64 2.05 -23.35
C ASN A 32 -0.15 0.59 -23.37
N GLY A 33 0.19 0.04 -22.20
CA GLY A 33 0.75 -1.32 -22.10
C GLY A 33 2.25 -1.39 -21.84
N LEU A 34 2.99 -0.29 -22.03
CA LEU A 34 4.43 -0.25 -21.81
C LEU A 34 4.77 -0.07 -20.32
N LEU A 35 5.96 -0.50 -19.90
CA LEU A 35 6.50 -0.19 -18.58
C LEU A 35 7.36 1.07 -18.68
N ARG A 36 7.13 2.08 -17.82
CA ARG A 36 7.82 3.37 -17.86
C ARG A 36 8.30 3.82 -16.48
N PHE A 37 9.49 4.39 -16.41
CA PHE A 37 10.04 5.01 -15.19
C PHE A 37 9.53 6.45 -15.05
N SER A 38 8.27 6.61 -14.61
CA SER A 38 7.61 7.92 -14.47
C SER A 38 7.23 8.29 -13.04
N GLU A 39 7.08 7.32 -12.14
CA GLU A 39 6.56 7.54 -10.79
C GLU A 39 7.62 7.96 -9.77
N GLU A 40 7.26 8.87 -8.88
CA GLU A 40 8.17 9.37 -7.83
C GLU A 40 7.96 8.64 -6.50
N GLU A 41 6.73 8.18 -6.23
CA GLU A 41 6.33 7.57 -4.96
C GLU A 41 6.31 6.04 -5.02
N ILE A 42 6.75 5.42 -3.92
CA ILE A 42 6.77 3.96 -3.80
C ILE A 42 5.46 3.41 -3.21
N GLU A 43 4.60 4.25 -2.63
CA GLU A 43 3.47 3.93 -1.74
C GLU A 43 2.32 3.10 -2.38
N PHE A 44 2.46 2.53 -3.59
CA PHE A 44 1.35 1.91 -4.30
C PHE A 44 1.54 0.43 -4.69
N PRO A 45 0.58 -0.46 -4.39
CA PRO A 45 0.67 -1.88 -4.76
C PRO A 45 0.64 -2.13 -6.29
N PHE A 46 0.09 -1.22 -7.10
CA PHE A 46 0.08 -1.35 -8.57
C PHE A 46 1.40 -0.88 -9.23
N ARG A 47 2.36 -0.43 -8.43
CA ARG A 47 3.74 -0.12 -8.83
C ARG A 47 4.70 -1.25 -8.46
N THR A 48 4.18 -2.32 -7.88
CA THR A 48 4.93 -3.51 -7.49
C THR A 48 4.74 -4.62 -8.51
N PHE A 49 5.80 -5.36 -8.77
CA PHE A 49 5.78 -6.54 -9.62
C PHE A 49 5.87 -7.77 -8.72
N GLU A 50 5.01 -8.77 -8.96
CA GLU A 50 5.09 -10.07 -8.28
C GLU A 50 5.91 -11.04 -9.15
N VAL A 51 6.88 -11.73 -8.54
CA VAL A 51 7.60 -12.85 -9.14
C VAL A 51 6.87 -14.13 -8.78
N GLU A 52 6.31 -14.82 -9.79
CA GLU A 52 5.80 -16.18 -9.62
C GLU A 52 6.91 -17.19 -9.97
N PRO A 53 7.37 -18.05 -9.04
CA PRO A 53 8.40 -19.04 -9.33
C PRO A 53 7.83 -20.15 -10.24
N ALA A 54 8.57 -20.52 -11.29
CA ALA A 54 8.21 -21.64 -12.18
C ALA A 54 8.47 -23.04 -11.58
N GLY A 55 8.77 -23.14 -10.28
CA GLY A 55 9.14 -24.38 -9.58
C GLY A 55 9.56 -24.12 -8.14
N SER A 56 9.54 -25.15 -7.29
CA SER A 56 9.61 -25.03 -5.84
C SER A 56 10.93 -24.46 -5.30
N ASP A 57 10.73 -23.53 -4.37
CA ASP A 57 11.57 -23.15 -3.24
C ASP A 57 12.82 -22.30 -3.52
N SER A 58 12.71 -21.01 -3.21
CA SER A 58 13.79 -20.26 -2.59
C SER A 58 13.26 -19.01 -1.89
N ARG A 59 13.04 -19.12 -0.57
CA ARG A 59 13.19 -17.98 0.34
C ARG A 59 14.68 -17.67 0.46
N LEU A 60 15.06 -16.39 0.49
CA LEU A 60 16.15 -15.77 1.28
C LEU A 60 16.46 -14.36 0.72
N VAL A 61 16.71 -13.42 1.64
CA VAL A 61 16.69 -11.96 1.45
C VAL A 61 18.12 -11.38 1.44
N HIS A 62 18.41 -10.52 0.46
CA HIS A 62 19.15 -9.25 0.59
C HIS A 62 19.32 -8.63 -0.80
N ILE A 63 19.06 -7.33 -0.96
CA ILE A 63 19.49 -6.56 -2.14
C ILE A 63 20.42 -5.46 -1.68
N SER A 64 21.64 -5.51 -2.22
CA SER A 64 22.67 -4.49 -2.18
C SER A 64 23.15 -4.24 -3.60
N ASP A 65 23.34 -2.96 -3.94
CA ASP A 65 23.94 -2.44 -5.18
C ASP A 65 23.19 -2.72 -6.48
N GLY A 66 23.31 -1.79 -7.42
CA GLY A 66 22.51 -1.73 -8.64
C GLY A 66 22.50 -3.03 -9.44
N VAL A 67 21.30 -3.46 -9.84
CA VAL A 67 21.07 -4.68 -10.62
C VAL A 67 20.92 -4.36 -12.11
N ARG A 68 21.40 -5.26 -12.96
CA ARG A 68 21.16 -5.25 -14.41
C ARG A 68 20.31 -6.45 -14.78
N PHE A 69 19.25 -6.24 -15.56
CA PHE A 69 18.48 -7.34 -16.14
C PHE A 69 18.99 -7.66 -17.54
N ARG A 70 19.32 -8.93 -17.81
CA ARG A 70 19.76 -9.39 -19.13
C ARG A 70 18.78 -10.42 -19.66
N HIS A 71 18.21 -10.17 -20.84
CA HIS A 71 17.34 -11.12 -21.51
C HIS A 71 18.14 -12.34 -21.95
N VAL A 72 17.74 -13.53 -21.50
CA VAL A 72 18.52 -14.76 -21.64
C VAL A 72 18.74 -15.18 -23.09
N GLN A 73 17.77 -14.99 -23.98
CA GLN A 73 17.89 -15.45 -25.36
C GLN A 73 18.63 -14.46 -26.26
N THR A 74 18.34 -13.16 -26.14
CA THR A 74 18.98 -12.13 -26.99
C THR A 74 20.29 -11.62 -26.41
N GLN A 75 20.56 -11.93 -25.13
CA GLN A 75 21.71 -11.44 -24.38
C GLN A 75 21.73 -9.91 -24.20
N ASN A 76 20.61 -9.24 -24.50
CA ASN A 76 20.48 -7.80 -24.35
C ASN A 76 20.16 -7.41 -22.90
N TYR A 77 20.70 -6.29 -22.45
CA TYR A 77 20.33 -5.64 -21.21
C TYR A 77 19.01 -4.88 -21.36
N ALA A 78 18.19 -4.94 -20.31
CA ALA A 78 17.07 -4.02 -20.13
C ALA A 78 17.61 -2.66 -19.70
N CYS A 79 17.20 -1.60 -20.37
CA CYS A 79 17.62 -0.23 -20.12
C CYS A 79 16.44 0.74 -20.25
N LEU A 80 16.63 1.97 -19.76
CA LEU A 80 15.74 3.07 -20.12
C LEU A 80 15.93 3.42 -21.59
N TRP A 81 14.82 3.45 -22.34
CA TRP A 81 14.81 3.94 -23.71
C TRP A 81 15.21 5.41 -23.77
N ARG A 82 16.25 5.69 -24.55
CA ARG A 82 16.61 7.01 -25.09
C ARG A 82 17.18 6.85 -26.49
N ASP A 83 16.82 7.76 -27.37
CA ASP A 83 17.50 7.97 -28.65
C ASP A 83 18.63 8.99 -28.41
N GLU A 84 19.89 8.56 -28.49
CA GLU A 84 21.05 9.47 -28.33
C GLU A 84 21.26 10.38 -29.55
N ASP A 85 20.73 10.00 -30.72
CA ASP A 85 21.00 10.67 -31.99
C ASP A 85 19.87 11.60 -32.45
N ASN A 86 18.65 11.45 -31.92
CA ASN A 86 17.52 12.33 -32.23
C ASN A 86 16.66 12.69 -31.01
N GLU A 87 16.98 13.80 -30.34
CA GLU A 87 16.16 14.40 -29.27
C GLU A 87 14.71 14.72 -29.68
N LYS A 88 14.37 14.67 -30.98
CA LYS A 88 13.08 15.12 -31.53
C LYS A 88 12.15 14.02 -32.06
N ASP A 89 12.65 12.83 -32.40
CA ASP A 89 11.84 11.86 -33.16
C ASP A 89 11.15 10.79 -32.31
N ASP A 90 11.55 10.58 -31.04
CA ASP A 90 10.83 9.62 -30.18
C ASP A 90 10.73 10.00 -28.69
N ALA A 91 10.28 11.22 -28.43
CA ALA A 91 9.91 11.65 -27.08
C ALA A 91 8.84 10.74 -26.43
N GLN A 92 8.07 10.02 -27.25
CA GLN A 92 6.94 9.19 -26.82
C GLN A 92 7.40 7.98 -26.00
N HIS A 93 8.47 7.30 -26.43
CA HIS A 93 9.00 6.13 -25.71
C HIS A 93 10.04 6.48 -24.63
N SER A 94 10.36 7.76 -24.45
CA SER A 94 11.33 8.20 -23.43
C SER A 94 11.02 7.62 -22.03
N SER A 95 12.04 7.07 -21.37
CA SER A 95 11.94 6.41 -20.06
C SER A 95 11.12 5.11 -20.02
N CYS A 96 10.74 4.52 -21.16
CA CYS A 96 10.19 3.16 -21.19
C CYS A 96 11.30 2.13 -20.92
N LEU A 97 10.93 0.97 -20.38
CA LEU A 97 11.84 -0.17 -20.25
C LEU A 97 11.99 -0.88 -21.60
N PHE A 98 13.22 -1.05 -22.06
CA PHE A 98 13.54 -1.66 -23.34
C PHE A 98 14.71 -2.64 -23.23
N ALA A 99 14.63 -3.78 -23.90
CA ALA A 99 15.66 -4.83 -23.87
C ALA A 99 16.43 -4.95 -25.19
N GLY A 100 17.14 -3.89 -25.59
CA GLY A 100 17.88 -3.87 -26.86
C GLY A 100 19.38 -3.61 -26.79
N SER A 101 19.93 -3.21 -25.64
CA SER A 101 21.38 -2.92 -25.55
C SER A 101 22.17 -4.22 -25.44
N LYS A 102 23.16 -4.44 -26.32
CA LYS A 102 24.04 -5.62 -26.25
C LYS A 102 25.12 -5.48 -25.19
N ASP A 103 25.53 -4.25 -24.90
CA ASP A 103 26.60 -3.92 -23.98
C ASP A 103 26.05 -3.26 -22.72
N ALA A 104 26.76 -3.44 -21.60
CA ALA A 104 26.43 -2.77 -20.36
C ALA A 104 26.77 -1.27 -20.47
N ASP A 105 25.84 -0.41 -20.07
CA ASP A 105 26.05 1.04 -20.05
C ASP A 105 26.76 1.45 -18.75
N VAL A 106 28.08 1.44 -18.82
CA VAL A 106 28.95 1.83 -17.69
C VAL A 106 28.99 3.36 -17.51
N LYS A 107 28.63 4.13 -18.54
CA LYS A 107 28.84 5.58 -18.58
C LYS A 107 27.65 6.33 -18.00
N ASN A 108 26.43 5.97 -18.41
CA ASN A 108 25.21 6.69 -18.02
C ASN A 108 24.33 5.88 -17.05
N SER A 109 24.66 4.60 -16.83
CA SER A 109 23.95 3.68 -15.94
C SER A 109 22.46 3.55 -16.28
N TRP A 110 22.09 3.63 -17.57
CA TRP A 110 20.70 3.46 -18.01
C TRP A 110 20.19 2.02 -17.91
N ASP A 111 21.10 1.07 -17.73
CA ASP A 111 20.82 -0.35 -17.55
C ASP A 111 20.88 -0.78 -16.07
N VAL A 112 21.11 0.16 -15.15
CA VAL A 112 21.23 -0.10 -13.71
C VAL A 112 19.97 0.34 -12.97
N PHE A 113 19.39 -0.62 -12.25
CA PHE A 113 18.19 -0.41 -11.44
C PHE A 113 18.47 -0.70 -9.97
N SER A 114 17.77 0.01 -9.10
CA SER A 114 17.69 -0.36 -7.69
C SER A 114 16.43 -1.18 -7.47
N LEU A 115 16.60 -2.36 -6.88
CA LEU A 115 15.52 -3.25 -6.53
C LEU A 115 15.11 -2.95 -5.10
N VAL A 116 13.85 -2.60 -4.89
CA VAL A 116 13.32 -2.33 -3.55
C VAL A 116 12.43 -3.50 -3.16
N ASP A 117 12.80 -4.18 -2.08
CA ASP A 117 12.02 -5.28 -1.50
C ASP A 117 10.79 -4.70 -0.79
N TRP A 118 9.65 -4.76 -1.47
CA TRP A 118 8.41 -4.18 -0.98
C TRP A 118 7.87 -4.89 0.26
N GLU A 119 8.21 -6.17 0.45
CA GLU A 119 7.73 -6.92 1.62
C GLU A 119 8.41 -6.45 2.92
N ASN A 120 9.56 -5.80 2.82
CA ASN A 120 10.36 -5.35 3.96
C ASN A 120 10.38 -3.82 4.14
N VAL A 121 9.80 -3.04 3.23
CA VAL A 121 9.66 -1.58 3.43
C VAL A 121 8.63 -1.32 4.53
N VAL A 122 9.06 -0.61 5.57
CA VAL A 122 8.19 -0.17 6.66
C VAL A 122 7.81 1.29 6.47
N ILE A 123 6.56 1.53 6.06
CA ILE A 123 5.97 2.85 5.89
C ILE A 123 5.32 3.25 7.21
N LEU A 124 5.92 4.26 7.85
CA LEU A 124 5.44 4.84 9.11
C LEU A 124 4.52 6.04 8.83
N PRO A 125 3.57 6.34 9.74
CA PRO A 125 2.80 7.58 9.71
C PRO A 125 3.70 8.83 9.73
N GLU A 126 3.20 9.95 9.20
CA GLU A 126 3.92 11.21 9.15
C GLU A 126 4.31 11.76 10.52
N ASN A 127 3.45 11.58 11.51
CA ASN A 127 3.63 12.10 12.86
C ASN A 127 3.48 10.92 13.83
N VAL A 128 4.54 10.62 14.56
CA VAL A 128 4.58 9.45 15.45
C VAL A 128 5.11 9.81 16.83
N THR A 129 4.78 8.96 17.79
CA THR A 129 5.49 8.83 19.06
C THR A 129 6.14 7.46 19.14
N PHE A 130 7.23 7.36 19.90
CA PHE A 130 7.92 6.11 20.17
C PHE A 130 7.89 5.84 21.66
N LYS A 131 7.52 4.63 22.06
CA LYS A 131 7.52 4.20 23.46
C LYS A 131 8.53 3.08 23.67
N GLY A 132 9.36 3.24 24.69
CA GLY A 132 10.42 2.30 25.03
C GLY A 132 9.94 1.15 25.92
N ASP A 133 10.83 0.19 26.14
CA ASP A 133 10.59 -0.97 27.01
C ASP A 133 10.35 -0.62 28.49
N ASN A 134 10.74 0.60 28.90
CA ASN A 134 10.48 1.17 30.22
C ASN A 134 9.06 1.74 30.36
N GLY A 135 8.22 1.65 29.33
CA GLY A 135 6.85 2.13 29.34
C GLY A 135 6.70 3.64 29.11
N LEU A 136 7.79 4.37 28.83
CA LEU A 136 7.80 5.81 28.65
C LEU A 136 8.03 6.18 27.18
N TYR A 137 7.48 7.32 26.76
CA TYR A 137 7.63 7.91 25.44
C TYR A 137 8.95 8.67 25.31
N LEU A 138 9.50 8.61 24.10
CA LEU A 138 10.72 9.27 23.68
C LEU A 138 10.47 10.78 23.50
N ASP A 139 10.93 11.55 24.48
CA ASP A 139 10.76 12.99 24.60
C ASP A 139 12.05 13.74 24.26
N ALA A 140 11.90 14.88 23.60
CA ALA A 140 12.93 15.88 23.38
C ALA A 140 13.26 16.62 24.68
N ALA A 141 14.16 16.06 25.49
CA ALA A 141 14.53 16.60 26.81
C ALA A 141 15.39 17.88 26.71
N PRO A 142 14.88 19.07 27.05
CA PRO A 142 15.63 20.32 26.89
C PRO A 142 16.70 20.53 27.99
N GLN A 143 16.66 19.75 29.08
CA GLN A 143 17.50 19.98 30.25
C GLN A 143 18.96 19.56 30.07
N GLN A 144 19.30 18.79 29.02
CA GLN A 144 20.68 18.44 28.69
C GLN A 144 21.10 19.25 27.45
N GLN A 145 22.15 20.07 27.56
CA GLN A 145 22.66 21.08 26.60
C GLN A 145 22.98 20.58 25.16
N SER A 146 22.51 19.40 24.75
CA SER A 146 22.90 18.68 23.53
C SER A 146 21.73 18.05 22.75
N ASN A 147 20.48 18.48 22.98
CA ASN A 147 19.27 18.04 22.24
C ASN A 147 19.12 16.50 22.15
N TYR A 148 19.38 15.79 23.24
CA TYR A 148 19.18 14.34 23.30
C TYR A 148 17.70 13.98 23.37
N LEU A 149 17.41 12.73 23.00
CA LEU A 149 16.08 12.15 23.03
C LEU A 149 16.04 11.11 24.16
N GLU A 150 15.07 11.24 25.07
CA GLU A 150 15.02 10.50 26.32
C GLU A 150 13.67 9.81 26.52
N PHE A 151 13.66 8.52 26.85
CA PHE A 151 12.45 7.79 27.19
C PHE A 151 12.00 8.13 28.62
N ARG A 152 11.30 9.26 28.78
CA ARG A 152 10.99 9.85 30.09
C ARG A 152 9.54 10.30 30.30
N SER A 153 8.75 10.46 29.24
CA SER A 153 7.39 10.99 29.37
C SER A 153 6.36 9.86 29.46
N ASP A 154 5.34 10.03 30.27
CA ASP A 154 4.17 9.14 30.36
C ASP A 154 3.00 9.61 29.47
N ASP A 155 3.05 10.85 28.96
CA ASP A 155 2.03 11.46 28.10
C ASP A 155 2.53 11.61 26.66
N PRO A 156 1.99 10.86 25.68
CA PRO A 156 2.40 10.97 24.28
C PRO A 156 1.92 12.28 23.63
N ARG A 157 1.06 13.06 24.30
CA ARG A 157 0.45 14.28 23.76
C ARG A 157 1.23 15.54 24.11
N ILE A 158 2.44 15.42 24.67
CA ILE A 158 3.34 16.58 24.79
C ILE A 158 4.14 16.76 23.50
N GLN A 159 4.39 18.01 23.13
CA GLN A 159 5.10 18.36 21.89
C GLN A 159 6.47 17.65 21.76
N GLY A 160 7.18 17.45 22.86
CA GLY A 160 8.48 16.80 22.85
C GLY A 160 8.47 15.31 22.51
N CYS A 161 7.32 14.63 22.64
CA CYS A 161 7.15 13.23 22.23
C CYS A 161 6.82 13.06 20.75
N VAL A 162 6.49 14.15 20.05
CA VAL A 162 6.04 14.12 18.66
C VAL A 162 7.23 14.23 17.72
N HIS A 163 7.35 13.26 16.82
CA HIS A 163 8.38 13.22 15.79
C HIS A 163 7.75 13.12 14.40
N GLU A 164 8.26 13.92 13.47
CA GLU A 164 7.86 13.87 12.07
C GLU A 164 8.75 12.87 11.31
N VAL A 165 8.14 11.95 10.57
CA VAL A 165 8.82 10.93 9.77
C VAL A 165 8.70 11.25 8.30
N PHE A 166 9.82 11.16 7.59
CA PHE A 166 9.90 11.36 6.15
C PHE A 166 10.48 10.11 5.50
N LEU A 167 9.67 9.43 4.69
CA LEU A 167 10.10 8.29 3.89
C LEU A 167 11.01 8.77 2.75
N THR A 168 12.11 8.05 2.54
CA THR A 168 12.99 8.26 1.40
C THR A 168 12.65 7.32 0.26
N ASN A 169 13.14 7.66 -0.93
CA ASN A 169 13.04 6.84 -2.13
C ASN A 169 13.92 5.55 -2.10
N THR A 170 14.35 5.13 -0.91
CA THR A 170 15.10 3.88 -0.68
C THR A 170 14.46 3.02 0.42
N GLY A 171 13.31 3.41 0.96
CA GLY A 171 12.65 2.72 2.06
C GLY A 171 13.17 3.08 3.46
N THR A 172 14.29 3.83 3.55
CA THR A 172 14.79 4.39 4.81
C THR A 172 14.01 5.66 5.18
N VAL A 173 14.11 6.09 6.43
CA VAL A 173 13.42 7.26 6.96
C VAL A 173 14.41 8.30 7.51
N ILE A 174 13.98 9.55 7.44
CA ILE A 174 14.55 10.67 8.19
C ILE A 174 13.53 11.05 9.25
N ILE A 175 13.99 11.29 10.48
CA ILE A 175 13.12 11.60 11.61
C ILE A 175 13.46 12.99 12.15
N LYS A 176 12.46 13.81 12.42
CA LYS A 176 12.61 15.17 12.94
C LYS A 176 11.90 15.29 14.28
N SER A 177 12.62 15.77 15.29
CA SER A 177 12.00 16.20 16.55
C SER A 177 11.25 17.51 16.30
N THR A 178 9.95 17.51 16.56
CA THR A 178 9.12 18.70 16.37
C THR A 178 9.41 19.78 17.41
N GLN A 179 9.70 19.40 18.65
CA GLN A 179 10.07 20.31 19.74
C GLN A 179 11.38 21.07 19.47
N PHE A 180 12.39 20.38 18.96
CA PHE A 180 13.67 21.02 18.64
C PHE A 180 13.71 21.64 17.24
N ASP A 181 12.71 21.35 16.40
CA ASP A 181 12.69 21.67 14.96
C ASP A 181 13.98 21.23 14.24
N ARG A 182 14.41 19.99 14.54
CA ARG A 182 15.72 19.44 14.14
C ARG A 182 15.66 17.95 13.83
N PHE A 183 16.54 17.50 12.96
CA PHE A 183 16.61 16.09 12.52
C PHE A 183 17.43 15.24 13.47
N TRP A 184 16.99 14.00 13.66
CA TRP A 184 17.73 12.97 14.37
C TRP A 184 19.03 12.67 13.61
N THR A 185 20.14 12.69 14.32
CA THR A 185 21.44 12.25 13.81
C THR A 185 22.10 11.30 14.77
N ASN A 186 22.79 10.30 14.21
CA ASN A 186 23.73 9.49 14.97
C ASN A 186 25.05 10.27 15.16
N ALA A 187 25.41 10.53 16.41
CA ALA A 187 26.64 11.22 16.79
C ALA A 187 27.40 10.38 17.83
N ARG A 188 28.23 9.45 17.36
CA ARG A 188 28.94 8.45 18.20
C ARG A 188 27.94 7.59 18.98
N ASN A 189 27.05 6.92 18.24
CA ASN A 189 25.94 6.07 18.70
C ASN A 189 24.78 6.83 19.34
N TRP A 190 25.03 7.92 20.06
CA TRP A 190 23.96 8.74 20.64
C TRP A 190 23.11 9.40 19.55
N ILE A 191 21.80 9.19 19.61
CA ILE A 191 20.85 9.84 18.72
C ILE A 191 20.41 11.17 19.33
N ARG A 192 20.63 12.25 18.60
CA ARG A 192 20.30 13.62 19.04
C ARG A 192 19.72 14.45 17.90
N ALA A 193 19.00 15.51 18.25
CA ALA A 193 18.42 16.41 17.26
C ALA A 193 19.38 17.55 16.89
N THR A 194 19.85 17.58 15.64
CA THR A 194 20.83 18.58 15.16
C THR A 194 20.28 19.44 14.02
N ARG A 195 20.85 20.63 13.83
CA ARG A 195 20.58 21.42 12.63
C ARG A 195 21.14 20.70 11.41
N VAL A 196 20.35 20.63 10.34
CA VAL A 196 20.82 20.20 9.03
C VAL A 196 20.58 21.36 8.08
N PHE A 197 21.63 21.83 7.39
CA PHE A 197 21.56 23.02 6.54
C PHE A 197 21.03 22.74 5.13
N SER A 198 20.98 21.47 4.71
CA SER A 198 20.60 21.07 3.35
C SER A 198 19.09 20.88 3.15
N TYR A 199 18.25 21.11 4.16
CA TYR A 199 16.81 20.83 4.04
C TYR A 199 15.92 21.94 4.62
N THR A 200 15.35 22.74 3.72
CA THR A 200 14.26 23.69 3.98
C THR A 200 12.99 23.10 3.33
N HIS A 201 11.98 22.71 4.13
CA HIS A 201 10.70 22.07 3.71
C HIS A 201 9.99 22.70 2.46
N PRO A 202 8.93 22.08 1.90
CA PRO A 202 8.71 20.67 1.52
C PRO A 202 8.33 20.57 0.02
N SER A 203 8.74 19.51 -0.66
CA SER A 203 8.25 19.13 -2.01
C SER A 203 8.03 17.61 -2.00
N PRO A 204 7.22 17.05 -2.92
CA PRO A 204 6.43 15.86 -2.64
C PRO A 204 7.29 14.68 -2.18
N ARG A 205 6.75 13.91 -1.24
CA ARG A 205 7.35 12.66 -0.77
C ARG A 205 7.45 11.71 -1.96
N PRO A 206 8.37 10.73 -1.96
CA PRO A 206 9.42 10.45 -0.99
C PRO A 206 10.70 11.27 -1.21
N ILE A 207 11.44 11.54 -0.14
CA ILE A 207 12.69 12.33 -0.19
C ILE A 207 13.76 11.58 -0.97
N ASN A 208 14.47 12.27 -1.87
CA ASN A 208 15.65 11.69 -2.50
C ASN A 208 16.79 11.57 -1.48
N SER A 209 17.21 10.34 -1.15
CA SER A 209 18.32 10.12 -0.23
C SER A 209 19.70 10.39 -0.83
N ALA A 210 19.79 10.58 -2.16
CA ALA A 210 21.04 10.92 -2.83
C ALA A 210 21.62 12.23 -2.30
N GLY A 211 22.83 12.17 -1.74
CA GLY A 211 23.52 13.33 -1.16
C GLY A 211 23.24 13.58 0.32
N LEU A 212 22.39 12.78 0.98
CA LEU A 212 22.22 12.83 2.43
C LEU A 212 23.35 12.09 3.15
N THR A 213 23.74 12.60 4.32
CA THR A 213 24.72 11.93 5.18
C THR A 213 24.08 10.71 5.84
N ARG A 214 24.81 9.59 5.90
CA ARG A 214 24.32 8.31 6.44
C ARG A 214 23.83 8.42 7.88
N ASN A 215 24.43 9.29 8.68
CA ASN A 215 23.99 9.58 10.04
C ASN A 215 22.59 10.19 10.20
N LEU A 216 21.94 10.63 9.12
CA LEU A 216 20.54 11.09 9.12
C LEU A 216 19.54 9.97 8.81
N LEU A 217 20.02 8.84 8.29
CA LEU A 217 19.18 7.80 7.70
C LEU A 217 19.01 6.64 8.69
N PHE A 218 17.76 6.25 8.86
CA PHE A 218 17.37 5.12 9.68
C PHE A 218 16.54 4.15 8.86
N GLU A 219 16.76 2.86 9.04
CA GLU A 219 15.98 1.80 8.43
C GLU A 219 15.03 1.23 9.48
N PRO A 220 13.71 1.43 9.34
CA PRO A 220 12.75 0.77 10.21
C PRO A 220 12.60 -0.70 9.82
N VAL A 221 12.66 -1.57 10.83
CA VAL A 221 12.48 -3.01 10.70
C VAL A 221 11.27 -3.42 11.53
N MET A 222 10.33 -4.13 10.91
CA MET A 222 9.11 -4.57 11.60
C MET A 222 9.42 -5.67 12.62
N VAL A 223 8.95 -5.50 13.84
CA VAL A 223 9.08 -6.51 14.92
C VAL A 223 7.75 -7.25 15.12
N GLY A 224 6.63 -6.53 15.01
CA GLY A 224 5.27 -7.03 15.22
C GLY A 224 4.53 -6.27 16.33
N ASN A 225 3.22 -6.45 16.48
CA ASN A 225 2.40 -5.80 17.52
C ASN A 225 2.62 -4.27 17.65
N ASN A 226 2.60 -3.54 16.53
CA ASN A 226 2.89 -2.10 16.47
C ASN A 226 4.30 -1.70 16.93
N GLN A 227 5.23 -2.65 16.99
CA GLN A 227 6.63 -2.39 17.32
C GLN A 227 7.53 -2.46 16.10
N ILE A 228 8.53 -1.57 16.10
CA ILE A 228 9.62 -1.54 15.13
C ILE A 228 10.96 -1.51 15.85
N ALA A 229 12.02 -1.85 15.14
CA ALA A 229 13.37 -1.46 15.49
C ALA A 229 13.88 -0.45 14.45
N LEU A 230 14.75 0.48 14.85
CA LEU A 230 15.36 1.45 13.95
C LEU A 230 16.85 1.15 13.82
N ARG A 231 17.33 0.77 12.64
CA ARG A 231 18.76 0.60 12.36
C ARG A 231 19.35 1.90 11.84
N SER A 232 20.43 2.40 12.43
CA SER A 232 21.14 3.58 11.92
C SER A 232 22.07 3.17 10.79
N LEU A 233 22.01 3.85 9.63
CA LEU A 233 22.93 3.57 8.53
C LEU A 233 24.36 4.09 8.78
N GLU A 234 24.61 4.87 9.82
CA GLU A 234 25.96 5.34 10.14
C GLU A 234 26.87 4.21 10.61
N ASN A 235 26.35 3.33 11.46
CA ASN A 235 27.10 2.28 12.14
C ASN A 235 26.47 0.90 12.01
N ASP A 236 25.35 0.78 11.28
CA ASP A 236 24.56 -0.44 11.06
C ASP A 236 24.07 -1.11 12.37
N LEU A 237 23.95 -0.34 13.46
CA LEU A 237 23.43 -0.79 14.75
C LEU A 237 21.99 -0.32 14.97
N PHE A 238 21.24 -1.08 15.77
CA PHE A 238 19.89 -0.72 16.17
C PHE A 238 19.88 0.27 17.32
N CYS A 239 19.02 1.27 17.19
CA CYS A 239 18.65 2.22 18.22
C CYS A 239 17.96 1.49 19.38
N LYS A 240 18.37 1.81 20.60
CA LYS A 240 17.82 1.29 21.85
C LYS A 240 17.78 2.35 22.93
N ARG A 241 16.98 2.10 23.97
CA ARG A 241 17.12 2.83 25.24
C ARG A 241 18.44 2.44 25.91
N PHE A 242 19.24 3.44 26.30
CA PHE A 242 20.53 3.23 26.96
C PHE A 242 20.85 4.30 28.00
N THR A 243 21.62 3.91 29.02
CA THR A 243 22.08 4.78 30.10
C THR A 243 23.59 4.65 30.23
N ASN A 244 24.32 5.71 29.93
CA ASN A 244 25.78 5.79 30.11
C ASN A 244 26.24 7.26 30.02
N GLU A 245 27.46 7.57 30.48
CA GLU A 245 28.08 8.89 30.34
C GLU A 245 27.21 10.06 30.85
N GLY A 246 26.47 9.84 31.95
CA GLY A 246 25.55 10.84 32.51
C GLY A 246 24.25 11.06 31.73
N LYS A 247 24.01 10.31 30.66
CA LYS A 247 22.76 10.28 29.89
C LYS A 247 21.92 9.12 30.38
N VAL A 248 20.69 9.39 30.79
CA VAL A 248 19.79 8.39 31.40
C VAL A 248 18.69 8.08 30.41
N SER A 249 18.47 6.80 30.09
CA SER A 249 17.40 6.33 29.21
C SER A 249 17.32 7.09 27.88
N CYS A 250 18.46 7.49 27.32
CA CYS A 250 18.52 8.17 26.02
C CYS A 250 18.52 7.16 24.87
N LEU A 251 18.19 7.64 23.68
CA LEU A 251 18.24 6.85 22.45
C LEU A 251 19.70 6.72 21.95
N ASP A 252 20.14 5.47 21.76
CA ASP A 252 21.50 5.12 21.34
C ASP A 252 21.49 3.97 20.32
N ALA A 253 22.21 4.11 19.21
CA ALA A 253 22.41 3.07 18.21
C ALA A 253 23.62 2.19 18.56
N GLY A 254 23.45 1.28 19.52
CA GLY A 254 24.56 0.56 20.16
C GLY A 254 24.46 -0.97 20.17
N VAL A 255 23.44 -1.59 19.56
CA VAL A 255 23.27 -3.06 19.55
C VAL A 255 23.13 -3.63 18.14
N SER A 256 23.74 -4.78 17.89
CA SER A 256 23.72 -5.44 16.58
C SER A 256 22.47 -6.30 16.33
N THR A 257 21.64 -6.52 17.35
CA THR A 257 20.41 -7.32 17.28
C THR A 257 19.25 -6.55 17.91
N ILE A 258 18.01 -6.89 17.53
CA ILE A 258 16.79 -6.29 18.09
C ILE A 258 16.58 -6.82 19.52
N THR A 259 17.18 -6.14 20.51
CA THR A 259 16.94 -6.43 21.93
C THR A 259 15.60 -5.86 22.39
N ARG A 260 15.17 -6.20 23.62
CA ARG A 260 13.96 -5.64 24.21
C ARG A 260 13.96 -4.11 24.22
N GLU A 261 15.09 -3.49 24.53
CA GLU A 261 15.24 -2.02 24.57
C GLU A 261 15.30 -1.38 23.18
N ALA A 262 15.50 -2.18 22.12
CA ALA A 262 15.51 -1.74 20.73
C ALA A 262 14.14 -1.88 20.04
N ALA A 263 13.20 -2.61 20.66
CA ALA A 263 11.83 -2.71 20.19
C ALA A 263 11.03 -1.48 20.68
N LEU A 264 10.67 -0.61 19.75
CA LEU A 264 9.95 0.63 19.98
C LEU A 264 8.49 0.47 19.56
N GLU A 265 7.56 0.66 20.49
CA GLU A 265 6.13 0.73 20.18
C GLU A 265 5.84 2.09 19.51
N VAL A 266 5.15 2.05 18.36
CA VAL A 266 4.82 3.23 17.56
C VAL A 266 3.35 3.57 17.74
N SER A 267 3.05 4.86 17.85
CA SER A 267 1.67 5.38 17.82
C SER A 267 1.59 6.63 16.94
N GLU A 268 0.44 6.87 16.31
CA GLU A 268 0.22 8.12 15.57
C GLU A 268 0.09 9.31 16.54
N ALA A 269 0.85 10.37 16.29
CA ALA A 269 0.84 11.58 17.08
C ALA A 269 -0.18 12.60 16.56
N ILE A 270 -1.45 12.20 16.52
CA ILE A 270 -2.57 13.04 16.08
C ILE A 270 -3.76 12.93 17.06
N ILE A 271 -4.60 13.96 17.08
CA ILE A 271 -5.83 14.01 17.89
C ILE A 271 -6.99 13.37 17.15
N SER A 272 -7.13 13.67 15.86
CA SER A 272 -8.18 13.12 15.02
C SER A 272 -7.81 13.16 13.54
N ARG A 273 -8.44 12.29 12.76
CA ARG A 273 -8.29 12.18 11.31
C ARG A 273 -9.65 12.20 10.63
N GLU A 274 -9.72 12.91 9.51
CA GLU A 274 -10.83 12.90 8.59
C GLU A 274 -10.34 12.57 7.18
N ILE A 275 -10.99 11.60 6.54
CA ILE A 275 -10.77 11.22 5.15
C ILE A 275 -11.97 11.63 4.31
N SER A 276 -11.70 12.35 3.23
CA SER A 276 -12.69 12.89 2.31
C SER A 276 -12.17 12.87 0.87
N ASN A 277 -13.01 13.25 -0.08
CA ASN A 277 -12.67 13.33 -1.51
C ASN A 277 -12.05 12.04 -2.06
N VAL A 278 -12.55 10.88 -1.63
CA VAL A 278 -12.09 9.58 -2.14
C VAL A 278 -12.44 9.46 -3.62
N ARG A 279 -11.43 9.25 -4.46
CA ARG A 279 -11.56 9.09 -5.91
C ARG A 279 -10.94 7.77 -6.33
N TYR A 280 -11.78 6.85 -6.80
CA TYR A 280 -11.38 5.55 -7.28
C TYR A 280 -10.83 5.61 -8.70
N HIS A 281 -9.69 4.97 -8.93
CA HIS A 281 -9.14 4.79 -10.27
C HIS A 281 -9.72 3.51 -10.88
N LEU A 282 -10.98 3.58 -11.31
CA LEU A 282 -11.75 2.42 -11.78
C LEU A 282 -11.11 1.72 -13.00
N GLY A 283 -10.35 2.44 -13.82
CA GLY A 283 -9.58 1.86 -14.93
C GLY A 283 -8.44 0.93 -14.47
N ASP A 284 -8.10 0.98 -13.18
CA ASP A 284 -7.06 0.18 -12.57
C ASP A 284 -7.63 -0.94 -11.70
N ALA A 285 -8.95 -1.11 -11.71
CA ALA A 285 -9.61 -2.15 -10.95
C ALA A 285 -9.23 -3.55 -11.45
N ARG A 286 -8.98 -4.46 -10.51
CA ARG A 286 -8.77 -5.89 -10.78
C ARG A 286 -9.98 -6.66 -10.28
N ILE A 287 -10.57 -7.51 -11.12
CA ILE A 287 -11.64 -8.44 -10.74
C ILE A 287 -11.09 -9.87 -10.76
N TYR A 288 -11.36 -10.65 -9.71
CA TYR A 288 -10.84 -12.01 -9.55
C TYR A 288 -11.77 -12.87 -8.67
N ASN A 289 -11.42 -14.15 -8.48
CA ASN A 289 -12.19 -15.12 -7.68
C ASN A 289 -13.68 -15.21 -8.05
N GLN A 290 -13.98 -15.18 -9.35
CA GLN A 290 -15.35 -15.18 -9.86
C GLN A 290 -15.94 -16.59 -9.82
N THR A 291 -16.99 -16.78 -9.02
CA THR A 291 -17.65 -18.09 -8.86
C THR A 291 -19.17 -17.94 -8.89
N PRO A 292 -19.89 -18.67 -9.78
CA PRO A 292 -21.34 -18.74 -9.76
C PRO A 292 -21.86 -19.43 -8.49
N LEU A 293 -22.82 -18.81 -7.80
CA LEU A 293 -23.45 -19.34 -6.59
C LEU A 293 -24.98 -19.36 -6.74
N VAL A 294 -25.61 -20.43 -6.24
CA VAL A 294 -27.08 -20.47 -6.09
C VAL A 294 -27.48 -19.54 -4.95
N LYS A 295 -28.23 -18.49 -5.25
CA LYS A 295 -28.73 -17.49 -4.28
C LYS A 295 -30.14 -17.77 -3.81
N GLY A 296 -30.97 -18.37 -4.67
CA GLY A 296 -32.36 -18.69 -4.34
C GLY A 296 -32.88 -19.87 -5.14
N VAL A 297 -33.87 -20.56 -4.59
CA VAL A 297 -34.54 -21.68 -5.23
C VAL A 297 -36.05 -21.49 -5.10
N SER A 298 -36.78 -21.77 -6.17
CA SER A 298 -38.23 -21.82 -6.18
C SER A 298 -38.72 -23.02 -6.98
N PHE A 299 -39.95 -23.43 -6.73
CA PHE A 299 -40.60 -24.53 -7.45
C PHE A 299 -41.87 -24.01 -8.13
N VAL A 300 -41.97 -24.28 -9.42
CA VAL A 300 -43.15 -23.94 -10.22
C VAL A 300 -43.90 -25.22 -10.52
N VAL A 301 -45.18 -25.27 -10.14
CA VAL A 301 -46.03 -26.46 -10.28
C VAL A 301 -47.15 -26.19 -11.27
N ASN A 302 -47.34 -27.10 -12.22
CA ASN A 302 -48.46 -27.07 -13.16
C ASN A 302 -49.34 -28.31 -12.97
N ARG A 303 -50.55 -28.10 -12.43
CA ARG A 303 -51.58 -29.15 -12.25
C ARG A 303 -52.63 -29.17 -13.37
N SER A 304 -52.43 -28.40 -14.43
CA SER A 304 -53.35 -28.37 -15.57
C SER A 304 -52.96 -29.42 -16.63
N PRO A 305 -53.90 -29.81 -17.50
CA PRO A 305 -53.62 -30.75 -18.60
C PRO A 305 -52.85 -30.11 -19.78
N THR A 306 -52.54 -28.81 -19.70
CA THR A 306 -51.83 -28.06 -20.76
C THR A 306 -50.57 -27.38 -20.20
N SER A 307 -49.59 -27.08 -21.05
CA SER A 307 -48.40 -26.32 -20.62
C SER A 307 -48.79 -24.92 -20.13
N THR A 308 -48.19 -24.47 -19.03
CA THR A 308 -48.45 -23.13 -18.47
C THR A 308 -47.12 -22.39 -18.27
N SER A 309 -47.07 -21.11 -18.67
CA SER A 309 -45.96 -20.22 -18.35
C SER A 309 -46.26 -19.44 -17.08
N GLN A 310 -45.34 -19.47 -16.11
CA GLN A 310 -45.44 -18.72 -14.86
C GLN A 310 -44.17 -17.90 -14.65
N THR A 311 -44.33 -16.67 -14.14
CA THR A 311 -43.22 -15.81 -13.76
C THR A 311 -42.85 -16.04 -12.30
N VAL A 312 -41.57 -16.34 -12.06
CA VAL A 312 -40.99 -16.49 -10.73
C VAL A 312 -40.22 -15.22 -10.41
N ASN A 313 -40.55 -14.58 -9.29
CA ASN A 313 -39.83 -13.42 -8.77
C ASN A 313 -38.91 -13.87 -7.64
N PHE A 314 -37.63 -13.55 -7.75
CA PHE A 314 -36.66 -13.73 -6.68
C PHE A 314 -36.36 -12.40 -6.02
N SER A 315 -36.23 -12.43 -4.70
CA SER A 315 -35.71 -11.32 -3.89
C SER A 315 -34.89 -11.92 -2.75
N VAL A 316 -33.57 -11.79 -2.83
CA VAL A 316 -32.62 -12.41 -1.91
C VAL A 316 -31.73 -11.34 -1.30
N THR A 317 -31.61 -11.34 0.03
CA THR A 317 -30.61 -10.53 0.72
C THR A 317 -29.23 -11.16 0.55
N ASP A 318 -28.30 -10.40 -0.01
CA ASP A 318 -26.91 -10.77 -0.23
C ASP A 318 -25.98 -9.87 0.59
N THR A 319 -24.88 -10.42 1.06
CA THR A 319 -23.91 -9.68 1.86
C THR A 319 -22.73 -9.26 0.99
N THR A 320 -22.42 -7.96 0.99
CA THR A 320 -21.20 -7.42 0.40
C THR A 320 -20.17 -7.13 1.49
N SER A 321 -18.88 -7.26 1.19
CA SER A 321 -17.80 -6.86 2.09
C SER A 321 -16.98 -5.73 1.50
N ASN A 322 -16.59 -4.76 2.32
CA ASN A 322 -15.93 -3.53 1.92
C ASN A 322 -14.75 -3.28 2.86
N THR A 323 -13.54 -3.17 2.31
CA THR A 323 -12.34 -2.86 3.08
C THR A 323 -11.57 -1.76 2.37
N TRP A 324 -11.20 -0.72 3.11
CA TRP A 324 -10.32 0.34 2.64
C TRP A 324 -9.01 0.27 3.43
N GLU A 325 -7.90 0.35 2.71
CA GLU A 325 -6.56 0.36 3.28
C GLU A 325 -5.75 1.52 2.70
N SER A 326 -4.67 1.89 3.42
CA SER A 326 -3.63 2.82 2.97
C SER A 326 -2.30 2.07 2.89
N SER A 327 -1.25 2.72 2.41
CA SER A 327 0.09 2.12 2.30
C SER A 327 0.82 1.91 3.63
N LEU A 328 0.26 2.41 4.74
CA LEU A 328 0.88 2.31 6.06
C LEU A 328 1.11 0.84 6.45
N SER A 329 2.34 0.50 6.82
CA SER A 329 2.69 -0.87 7.24
C SER A 329 2.14 -1.22 8.62
N LEU A 330 1.85 -0.21 9.45
CA LEU A 330 1.33 -0.38 10.80
C LEU A 330 -0.17 -0.04 10.86
N LYS A 331 -0.98 -1.02 11.27
CA LYS A 331 -2.42 -0.83 11.53
C LYS A 331 -2.63 -0.31 12.96
N LEU A 332 -2.30 0.97 13.18
CA LEU A 332 -2.28 1.60 14.52
C LEU A 332 -3.65 1.87 15.16
N GLY A 333 -4.74 1.32 14.60
CA GLY A 333 -6.08 1.36 15.21
C GLY A 333 -6.71 2.76 15.30
N VAL A 334 -6.20 3.74 14.55
CA VAL A 334 -6.74 5.10 14.56
C VAL A 334 -8.12 5.11 13.90
N SER A 335 -9.14 5.37 14.72
CA SER A 335 -10.50 5.57 14.25
C SER A 335 -10.65 6.97 13.65
N MET A 336 -11.08 7.04 12.39
CA MET A 336 -11.20 8.27 11.61
C MET A 336 -12.62 8.53 11.12
N LYS A 337 -12.98 9.80 10.92
CA LYS A 337 -14.19 10.16 10.16
C LYS A 337 -13.94 9.86 8.70
N PHE A 338 -14.81 9.07 8.08
CA PHE A 338 -14.60 8.55 6.76
C PHE A 338 -15.86 8.70 5.91
N LYS A 339 -15.69 9.22 4.69
CA LYS A 339 -16.75 9.35 3.70
C LYS A 339 -16.25 8.89 2.32
N ALA A 340 -16.84 7.83 1.78
CA ALA A 340 -16.48 7.31 0.47
C ALA A 340 -17.64 6.55 -0.20
N GLY A 341 -17.72 6.61 -1.53
CA GLY A 341 -18.55 5.71 -2.33
C GLY A 341 -18.12 4.25 -2.16
N ILE A 342 -19.01 3.29 -2.39
CA ILE A 342 -18.68 1.85 -2.33
C ILE A 342 -18.55 1.28 -3.76
N PRO A 343 -17.35 0.91 -4.23
CA PRO A 343 -17.19 0.21 -5.50
C PRO A 343 -17.85 -1.16 -5.50
N LEU A 344 -18.53 -1.52 -6.58
CA LEU A 344 -19.18 -2.81 -6.78
C LEU A 344 -18.88 -3.33 -8.18
N ILE A 345 -18.71 -4.64 -8.30
CA ILE A 345 -18.61 -5.30 -9.61
C ILE A 345 -19.99 -5.25 -10.27
N ALA A 346 -20.03 -4.72 -11.49
CA ALA A 346 -21.20 -4.66 -12.35
C ALA A 346 -20.82 -5.24 -13.72
N SER A 347 -21.29 -6.46 -14.02
CA SER A 347 -20.91 -7.20 -15.23
C SER A 347 -19.40 -7.41 -15.32
N THR A 348 -18.70 -6.69 -16.20
CA THR A 348 -17.24 -6.80 -16.42
C THR A 348 -16.46 -5.60 -15.91
N THR A 349 -17.13 -4.60 -15.35
CA THR A 349 -16.54 -3.36 -14.85
C THR A 349 -16.83 -3.17 -13.37
N VAL A 350 -16.12 -2.23 -12.74
CA VAL A 350 -16.41 -1.78 -11.38
C VAL A 350 -17.05 -0.40 -11.43
N GLU A 351 -18.15 -0.23 -10.71
CA GLU A 351 -18.90 1.03 -10.61
C GLU A 351 -19.03 1.46 -9.15
N VAL A 352 -19.05 2.76 -8.90
CA VAL A 352 -19.22 3.30 -7.54
C VAL A 352 -20.71 3.44 -7.23
N SER A 353 -21.14 2.82 -6.15
CA SER A 353 -22.53 2.83 -5.67
C SER A 353 -22.78 3.92 -4.62
N THR A 354 -23.62 3.65 -3.62
CA THR A 354 -23.94 4.59 -2.55
C THR A 354 -22.72 4.90 -1.66
N GLU A 355 -22.74 6.06 -1.04
CA GLU A 355 -21.69 6.50 -0.11
C GLU A 355 -21.88 5.91 1.28
N PHE A 356 -20.78 5.43 1.85
CA PHE A 356 -20.64 5.20 3.29
C PHE A 356 -20.17 6.49 3.97
N THR A 357 -20.75 6.81 5.12
CA THR A 357 -20.31 7.90 6.01
C THR A 357 -20.31 7.40 7.45
N GLY A 358 -19.19 7.54 8.15
CA GLY A 358 -19.12 7.17 9.56
C GLY A 358 -17.70 7.06 10.08
N SER A 359 -17.56 6.47 11.27
CA SER A 359 -16.25 6.12 11.82
C SER A 359 -15.70 4.89 11.12
N TYR A 360 -14.40 4.85 10.82
CA TYR A 360 -13.73 3.71 10.19
C TYR A 360 -12.29 3.61 10.67
N THR A 361 -11.72 2.40 10.67
CA THR A 361 -10.29 2.16 10.90
C THR A 361 -9.70 1.46 9.69
N TRP A 362 -8.52 1.90 9.22
CA TRP A 362 -7.87 1.26 8.06
C TRP A 362 -7.78 -0.26 8.22
N GLY A 363 -8.19 -0.99 7.18
CA GLY A 363 -8.20 -2.46 7.14
C GLY A 363 -9.37 -3.13 7.86
N GLU A 364 -10.30 -2.37 8.44
CA GLU A 364 -11.54 -2.92 9.00
C GLU A 364 -12.45 -3.41 7.86
N THR A 365 -12.81 -4.69 7.82
CA THR A 365 -13.79 -5.17 6.84
C THR A 365 -15.20 -4.91 7.34
N ARG A 366 -16.00 -4.21 6.51
CA ARG A 366 -17.42 -3.96 6.78
C ARG A 366 -18.31 -4.76 5.86
N THR A 367 -19.33 -5.37 6.44
CA THR A 367 -20.38 -6.04 5.68
C THR A 367 -21.60 -5.15 5.51
N THR A 368 -22.21 -5.17 4.33
CA THR A 368 -23.48 -4.47 4.06
C THR A 368 -24.44 -5.44 3.39
N GLU A 369 -25.70 -5.41 3.79
CA GLU A 369 -26.75 -6.19 3.14
C GLU A 369 -27.29 -5.45 1.93
N ARG A 370 -27.44 -6.16 0.81
CA ARG A 370 -28.02 -5.67 -0.43
C ARG A 370 -29.08 -6.64 -0.92
N MET A 371 -30.20 -6.12 -1.39
CA MET A 371 -31.23 -6.95 -2.02
C MET A 371 -30.89 -7.20 -3.50
N LEU A 372 -30.79 -8.46 -3.89
CA LEU A 372 -30.74 -8.91 -5.27
C LEU A 372 -32.14 -9.34 -5.70
N SER A 373 -32.70 -8.66 -6.71
CA SER A 373 -34.01 -8.98 -7.25
C SER A 373 -33.96 -9.16 -8.76
N SER A 374 -34.65 -10.19 -9.24
CA SER A 374 -34.83 -10.47 -10.67
C SER A 374 -35.99 -11.45 -10.85
N SER A 375 -36.48 -11.57 -12.09
CA SER A 375 -37.57 -12.47 -12.42
C SER A 375 -37.31 -13.26 -13.69
N VAL A 376 -37.89 -14.46 -13.76
CA VAL A 376 -37.79 -15.36 -14.92
C VAL A 376 -39.14 -16.00 -15.21
N THR A 377 -39.49 -16.07 -16.48
CA THR A 377 -40.70 -16.79 -16.92
C THR A 377 -40.33 -18.21 -17.34
N VAL A 378 -40.97 -19.20 -16.74
CA VAL A 378 -40.71 -20.62 -16.98
C VAL A 378 -41.97 -21.30 -17.49
N THR A 379 -41.84 -22.05 -18.58
CA THR A 379 -42.92 -22.89 -19.12
C THR A 379 -42.83 -24.28 -18.50
N VAL A 380 -43.90 -24.69 -17.82
CA VAL A 380 -43.98 -25.98 -17.11
C VAL A 380 -44.95 -26.90 -17.85
N PRO A 381 -44.53 -28.10 -18.27
CA PRO A 381 -45.41 -29.09 -18.92
C PRO A 381 -46.63 -29.48 -18.06
N PRO A 382 -47.67 -30.08 -18.67
CA PRO A 382 -48.80 -30.62 -17.93
C PRO A 382 -48.37 -31.54 -16.78
N MET A 383 -49.08 -31.48 -15.66
CA MET A 383 -48.92 -32.40 -14.52
C MET A 383 -47.47 -32.57 -14.04
N SER A 384 -46.69 -31.49 -14.03
CA SER A 384 -45.27 -31.50 -13.67
C SER A 384 -44.87 -30.34 -12.75
N SER A 385 -43.69 -30.44 -12.16
CA SER A 385 -43.03 -29.38 -11.41
C SER A 385 -41.62 -29.13 -11.97
N VAL A 386 -41.19 -27.86 -11.95
CA VAL A 386 -39.85 -27.45 -12.34
C VAL A 386 -39.22 -26.70 -11.18
N ARG A 387 -37.99 -27.10 -10.82
CA ARG A 387 -37.14 -26.37 -9.89
C ARG A 387 -36.39 -25.28 -10.64
N VAL A 388 -36.52 -24.04 -10.16
CA VAL A 388 -35.87 -22.85 -10.71
C VAL A 388 -34.86 -22.36 -9.69
N SER A 389 -33.59 -22.24 -10.09
CA SER A 389 -32.52 -21.71 -9.25
C SER A 389 -32.04 -20.37 -9.79
N MET A 390 -32.02 -19.34 -8.94
CA MET A 390 -31.37 -18.07 -9.21
C MET A 390 -29.89 -18.19 -8.91
N LEU A 391 -29.05 -17.96 -9.91
CA LEU A 391 -27.60 -17.94 -9.82
C LEU A 391 -27.11 -16.49 -9.80
N ALA A 392 -26.06 -16.19 -9.04
CA ALA A 392 -25.32 -14.95 -9.16
C ALA A 392 -23.82 -15.25 -9.04
N THR A 393 -23.01 -14.55 -9.83
CA THR A 393 -21.55 -14.65 -9.74
C THR A 393 -21.08 -13.81 -8.56
N GLN A 394 -20.45 -14.44 -7.58
CA GLN A 394 -19.71 -13.73 -6.54
C GLN A 394 -18.28 -13.53 -7.01
N GLY A 395 -17.76 -12.31 -6.89
CA GLY A 395 -16.38 -12.00 -7.23
C GLY A 395 -15.77 -11.02 -6.24
N SER A 396 -14.45 -10.94 -6.27
CA SER A 396 -13.66 -9.98 -5.53
C SER A 396 -13.12 -8.90 -6.46
N CYS A 397 -13.02 -7.67 -5.99
CA CYS A 397 -12.33 -6.60 -6.71
C CYS A 397 -11.36 -5.82 -5.83
N ASP A 398 -10.25 -5.42 -6.43
CA ASP A 398 -9.30 -4.48 -5.86
C ASP A 398 -9.33 -3.19 -6.69
N VAL A 399 -9.51 -2.04 -6.04
CA VAL A 399 -9.66 -0.73 -6.70
C VAL A 399 -8.75 0.30 -6.02
N PRO A 400 -7.72 0.78 -6.73
CA PRO A 400 -6.93 1.96 -6.34
C PRO A 400 -7.78 3.18 -6.03
N PHE A 401 -7.37 3.98 -5.04
CA PHE A 401 -7.96 5.30 -4.84
C PHE A 401 -6.99 6.34 -4.29
N SER A 402 -7.29 7.59 -4.65
CA SER A 402 -6.73 8.80 -4.04
C SER A 402 -7.71 9.42 -3.06
N TYR A 403 -7.21 10.20 -2.10
CA TYR A 403 -8.05 10.82 -1.07
C TYR A 403 -7.39 12.06 -0.44
N THR A 404 -8.21 12.87 0.23
CA THR A 404 -7.74 13.96 1.10
C THR A 404 -7.75 13.50 2.54
N GLN A 405 -6.60 13.56 3.21
CA GLN A 405 -6.46 13.31 4.65
C GLN A 405 -6.30 14.63 5.39
N ARG A 406 -7.15 14.88 6.38
CA ARG A 406 -7.04 16.02 7.28
C ARG A 406 -6.81 15.52 8.70
N ASP A 407 -5.63 15.82 9.23
CA ASP A 407 -5.25 15.47 10.59
C ASP A 407 -5.25 16.71 11.49
N VAL A 408 -5.75 16.56 12.71
CA VAL A 408 -5.53 17.55 13.78
C VAL A 408 -4.35 17.05 14.59
N LEU A 409 -3.24 17.76 14.55
CA LEU A 409 -2.02 17.39 15.29
C LEU A 409 -2.20 17.61 16.80
N VAL A 410 -1.29 17.06 17.59
CA VAL A 410 -1.25 17.21 19.06
C VAL A 410 -1.26 18.68 19.53
N ASN A 411 -0.66 19.60 18.76
CA ASN A 411 -0.69 21.03 19.04
C ASN A 411 -1.99 21.75 18.59
N GLY A 412 -3.00 21.00 18.14
CA GLY A 412 -4.28 21.51 17.66
C GLY A 412 -4.25 22.04 16.22
N ARG A 413 -3.08 22.11 15.56
CA ARG A 413 -2.97 22.58 14.17
C ARG A 413 -3.58 21.54 13.23
N PRO A 414 -4.49 21.95 12.32
CA PRO A 414 -4.92 21.09 11.24
C PRO A 414 -3.86 21.06 10.12
N VAL A 415 -3.58 19.86 9.60
CA VAL A 415 -2.74 19.65 8.41
C VAL A 415 -3.52 18.78 7.42
N THR A 416 -3.42 19.14 6.14
CA THR A 416 -4.10 18.42 5.06
C THR A 416 -3.06 17.84 4.11
N TYR A 417 -3.25 16.57 3.76
CA TYR A 417 -2.46 15.83 2.79
C TYR A 417 -3.35 15.40 1.63
N GLN A 418 -2.78 15.45 0.42
CA GLN A 418 -3.33 14.73 -0.73
C GLN A 418 -2.57 13.41 -0.80
N LYS A 419 -3.33 12.31 -0.87
CA LYS A 419 -2.83 10.95 -0.80
C LYS A 419 -3.29 10.18 -2.03
N ASP A 420 -2.41 9.36 -2.58
CA ASP A 420 -2.67 8.49 -3.72
C ASP A 420 -2.08 7.09 -3.45
N ASP A 421 -2.40 6.57 -2.26
CA ASP A 421 -1.85 5.34 -1.70
C ASP A 421 -2.94 4.37 -1.19
N GLY A 422 -4.20 4.64 -1.54
CA GLY A 422 -5.35 3.86 -1.08
C GLY A 422 -5.63 2.61 -1.93
N LEU A 423 -6.04 1.53 -1.26
CA LEU A 423 -6.56 0.31 -1.89
C LEU A 423 -7.90 -0.08 -1.29
N TYR A 424 -8.93 -0.20 -2.13
CA TYR A 424 -10.21 -0.78 -1.76
C TYR A 424 -10.26 -2.24 -2.18
N THR A 425 -10.70 -3.12 -1.28
CA THR A 425 -11.01 -4.53 -1.58
C THR A 425 -12.49 -4.80 -1.27
N GLY A 426 -13.21 -5.22 -2.30
CA GLY A 426 -14.64 -5.52 -2.26
C GLY A 426 -14.96 -6.96 -2.60
N VAL A 427 -16.05 -7.49 -2.03
CA VAL A 427 -16.69 -8.72 -2.48
C VAL A 427 -18.18 -8.45 -2.64
N ASN A 428 -18.73 -8.75 -3.81
CA ASN A 428 -20.17 -8.68 -4.06
C ASN A 428 -20.61 -9.73 -5.07
N SER A 429 -21.91 -10.05 -5.07
CA SER A 429 -22.51 -10.82 -6.15
C SER A 429 -23.07 -9.90 -7.24
N TYR A 430 -22.95 -10.33 -8.49
CA TYR A 430 -23.37 -9.64 -9.70
C TYR A 430 -23.75 -10.68 -10.77
N GLN A 431 -24.22 -10.21 -11.94
CA GLN A 431 -24.59 -11.05 -13.08
C GLN A 431 -25.55 -12.20 -12.68
N ILE A 432 -26.83 -11.86 -12.62
CA ILE A 432 -27.89 -12.80 -12.25
C ILE A 432 -28.25 -13.66 -13.46
N ASP A 433 -28.20 -14.97 -13.27
CA ASP A 433 -28.62 -15.99 -14.23
C ASP A 433 -29.67 -16.93 -13.60
N PHE A 434 -30.31 -17.76 -14.43
CA PHE A 434 -31.30 -18.74 -13.98
C PHE A 434 -31.00 -20.12 -14.54
N ALA A 435 -31.15 -21.14 -13.71
CA ALA A 435 -31.08 -22.54 -14.09
C ALA A 435 -32.40 -23.25 -13.78
N THR A 436 -32.84 -24.10 -14.68
CA THR A 436 -34.05 -24.93 -14.51
C THR A 436 -33.69 -26.40 -14.60
N ASP A 437 -34.11 -27.18 -13.61
CA ASP A 437 -33.97 -28.63 -13.66
C ASP A 437 -35.01 -29.25 -14.62
N ALA A 438 -34.77 -30.49 -15.04
CA ALA A 438 -35.73 -31.22 -15.86
C ALA A 438 -37.09 -31.34 -15.13
N PRO A 439 -38.23 -31.20 -15.85
CA PRO A 439 -39.55 -31.31 -15.23
C PRO A 439 -39.74 -32.67 -14.54
N GLN A 440 -40.22 -32.64 -13.30
CA GLN A 440 -40.57 -33.84 -12.55
C GLN A 440 -42.09 -34.05 -12.54
N PRO A 441 -42.59 -35.25 -12.86
CA PRO A 441 -44.02 -35.53 -12.80
C PRO A 441 -44.55 -35.38 -11.36
N LEU A 442 -45.78 -34.92 -11.23
CA LEU A 442 -46.46 -34.84 -9.94
C LEU A 442 -46.87 -36.26 -9.51
N SER A 443 -46.55 -36.62 -8.27
CA SER A 443 -46.95 -37.88 -7.62
C SER A 443 -48.45 -37.96 -7.37
#